data_AF-A0A7X7XK35-F1
#
_entry.id   AF-A0A7X7XK35-F1
#
_cell.length_a   1.000
_cell.length_b   1.000
_cell.length_c   1.000
_cell.angle_alpha   90.00
_cell.angle_beta   90.00
_cell.angle_gamma   90.00
#
_symmetry.space_group_name_H-M   'P 1'
#
loop_
_entity.id
_entity.type
_entity.pdbx_description
1 polymer ?
#
loop_
_entity_poly.entity_id
_entity_poly.type
_entity_poly.pdbx_seq_one_letter_code
_entity_poly.pdbx_strand_id
1 'polypeptide(L)'
;MANPLILREGDPPRLVELRRPVADALAAAGVVQVALTDRPGRWEVTPGTQIGVVSVAGLQVVIEPKIDINRLVFLMGYARRPDFWREDRVRLDADADLPEALADAFVRLAKRALEQGLLKGYLTIDDTLVVVRGRVREADQLRRRWGRSIPLEVRYDEFTVDIAENQLLLAAVEQLLRTPRVGVRHRAGLQRLRLQLADVTAPPRGGVRPSWTPSRLNARYVPALELAELVLAGRSFEQRVGDLVVSGYLFNMATIFEGFVTVALREAFRPFGGRSRLQYRTHLDEAETVPVRPDFVWSDAGLPQVVVDAKYKAEKPSGFPQADLYQLLAYCTVLGLPVGHLVYAKGFEDAREHVVQNAGVRIVAHTLDLEAEPQALIGAVRDLAAAMVGARSDGLQGVGGSRTAASR
;
A
#
# COMPACT_ATOMS: atom_id res chain seq x y z
N MET A 1 0.15 -33.47 1.36
CA MET A 1 0.01 -32.13 1.94
C MET A 1 -1.48 -31.90 2.15
N ALA A 2 -1.91 -31.33 3.27
CA ALA A 2 -3.32 -31.00 3.47
C ALA A 2 -3.76 -29.97 2.41
N ASN A 3 -4.98 -30.11 1.88
CA ASN A 3 -5.52 -29.11 0.97
C ASN A 3 -5.62 -27.75 1.68
N PRO A 4 -5.27 -26.66 0.99
CA PRO A 4 -5.38 -25.32 1.54
C PRO A 4 -6.85 -24.98 1.85
N LEU A 5 -7.08 -24.27 2.94
CA LEU A 5 -8.34 -23.59 3.20
C LEU A 5 -8.37 -22.31 2.36
N ILE A 6 -9.11 -22.34 1.26
CA ILE A 6 -9.34 -21.17 0.41
C ILE A 6 -10.59 -20.45 0.92
N LEU A 7 -10.42 -19.17 1.20
CA LEU A 7 -11.46 -18.20 1.53
C LEU A 7 -11.32 -17.05 0.52
N ARG A 8 -12.43 -16.40 0.18
CA ARG A 8 -12.42 -15.19 -0.63
C ARG A 8 -12.89 -14.03 0.23
N GLU A 9 -12.20 -12.90 0.17
CA GLU A 9 -12.56 -11.71 0.92
C GLU A 9 -14.07 -11.43 0.81
N GLY A 10 -14.74 -11.18 1.95
CA GLY A 10 -16.17 -10.85 2.02
C GLY A 10 -17.16 -11.92 1.59
N ASP A 11 -16.73 -13.17 1.42
CA ASP A 11 -17.62 -14.33 1.33
C ASP A 11 -18.19 -14.70 2.72
N PRO A 12 -19.35 -15.39 2.77
CA PRO A 12 -19.91 -15.86 4.03
C PRO A 12 -18.98 -16.83 4.77
N PRO A 13 -19.18 -17.00 6.10
CA PRO A 13 -18.37 -17.90 6.90
C PRO A 13 -18.38 -19.32 6.34
N ARG A 14 -17.21 -19.97 6.34
CA ARG A 14 -17.06 -21.36 5.88
C ARG A 14 -16.90 -22.29 7.08
N LEU A 15 -17.73 -23.33 7.12
CA LEU A 15 -17.62 -24.37 8.14
C LEU A 15 -16.43 -25.30 7.86
N VAL A 16 -15.51 -25.40 8.80
CA VAL A 16 -14.28 -26.20 8.67
C VAL A 16 -13.96 -26.98 9.95
N GLU A 17 -13.31 -28.13 9.79
CA GLU A 17 -12.79 -28.90 10.92
C GLU A 17 -11.38 -28.44 11.27
N LEU A 18 -11.20 -27.92 12.49
CA LEU A 18 -9.92 -27.41 12.97
C LEU A 18 -9.68 -27.87 14.41
N ARG A 19 -8.43 -28.24 14.70
CA ARG A 19 -8.00 -28.42 16.09
C ARG A 19 -8.07 -27.07 16.81
N ARG A 20 -8.58 -27.07 18.04
CA ARG A 20 -8.74 -25.84 18.84
C ARG A 20 -7.46 -24.97 18.91
N PRO A 21 -6.25 -25.51 19.16
CA PRO A 21 -5.04 -24.69 19.16
C PRO A 21 -4.78 -23.98 17.82
N VAL A 22 -5.16 -24.58 16.69
CA VAL A 22 -5.02 -23.98 15.35
C VAL A 22 -6.05 -22.86 15.16
N ALA A 23 -7.30 -23.09 15.57
CA ALA A 23 -8.36 -22.09 15.53
C ALA A 23 -8.01 -20.85 16.38
N ASP A 24 -7.56 -21.07 17.62
CA ASP A 24 -7.15 -20.01 18.54
C ASP A 24 -5.94 -19.22 17.98
N ALA A 25 -4.97 -19.92 17.38
CA ALA A 25 -3.81 -19.29 16.75
C ALA A 25 -4.18 -18.42 15.53
N LEU A 26 -5.12 -18.89 14.69
CA LEU A 26 -5.62 -18.12 13.54
C LEU A 26 -6.38 -16.87 13.99
N ALA A 27 -7.24 -16.99 15.01
CA ALA A 27 -7.98 -15.86 15.57
C ALA A 27 -7.04 -14.83 16.21
N ALA A 28 -6.04 -15.28 16.99
CA ALA A 28 -5.07 -14.41 17.65
C ALA A 28 -4.16 -13.66 16.66
N ALA A 29 -3.93 -14.22 15.47
CA ALA A 29 -3.20 -13.55 14.40
C ALA A 29 -4.02 -12.44 13.71
N GLY A 30 -5.33 -12.37 13.94
CA GLY A 30 -6.21 -11.33 13.39
C GLY A 30 -6.45 -11.43 11.89
N VAL A 31 -6.12 -12.55 11.26
CA VAL A 31 -6.21 -12.73 9.79
C VAL A 31 -7.57 -13.26 9.35
N VAL A 32 -8.20 -14.07 10.19
CA VAL A 32 -9.56 -14.59 10.00
C VAL A 32 -10.33 -14.44 11.30
N GLN A 33 -11.64 -14.28 11.20
CA GLN A 33 -12.52 -14.44 12.36
C GLN A 33 -12.91 -15.89 12.49
N VAL A 34 -12.94 -16.39 13.72
CA VAL A 34 -13.24 -17.79 14.02
C VAL A 34 -14.34 -17.84 15.07
N ALA A 35 -15.47 -18.46 14.74
CA ALA A 35 -16.61 -18.62 15.63
C ALA A 35 -16.84 -20.10 15.98
N LEU A 36 -17.24 -20.34 17.23
CA LEU A 36 -17.63 -21.66 17.71
C LEU A 36 -18.95 -22.09 17.09
N THR A 37 -19.07 -23.39 16.82
CA THR A 37 -20.34 -24.01 16.41
C THR A 37 -20.89 -24.92 17.51
N ASP A 38 -22.09 -25.44 17.29
CA ASP A 38 -22.74 -26.44 18.14
C ASP A 38 -22.01 -27.79 18.11
N ARG A 39 -21.11 -28.02 17.14
CA ARG A 39 -20.36 -29.28 16.98
C ARG A 39 -18.90 -29.12 17.42
N PRO A 40 -18.43 -29.94 18.39
CA PRO A 40 -17.02 -29.94 18.80
C PRO A 40 -16.07 -30.16 17.61
N GLY A 41 -15.04 -29.31 17.51
CA GLY A 41 -14.02 -29.40 16.45
C GLY A 41 -14.42 -28.78 15.11
N ARG A 42 -15.66 -28.26 14.98
CA ARG A 42 -16.11 -27.47 13.83
C ARG A 42 -16.17 -25.99 14.16
N TRP A 43 -15.69 -25.19 13.22
CA TRP A 43 -15.55 -23.76 13.35
C TRP A 43 -16.11 -23.09 12.11
N GLU A 44 -16.80 -21.98 12.30
CA GLU A 44 -17.07 -21.05 11.23
C GLU A 44 -15.87 -20.12 11.08
N VAL A 45 -15.26 -20.11 9.91
CA VAL A 45 -14.11 -19.26 9.61
C VAL A 45 -14.52 -18.23 8.57
N THR A 46 -14.44 -16.96 8.96
CA THR A 46 -14.74 -15.81 8.10
C THR A 46 -13.43 -15.15 7.67
N PRO A 47 -13.25 -14.86 6.38
CA PRO A 47 -12.08 -14.13 5.91
C PRO A 47 -11.98 -12.75 6.58
N GLY A 48 -10.77 -12.34 6.96
CA GLY A 48 -10.53 -10.97 7.40
C GLY A 48 -10.49 -9.96 6.24
N THR A 49 -10.12 -8.72 6.55
CA THR A 49 -9.97 -7.61 5.60
C THR A 49 -8.61 -7.60 4.87
N GLN A 50 -7.82 -8.66 5.05
CA GLN A 50 -6.50 -8.81 4.48
C GLN A 50 -6.49 -10.02 3.55
N ILE A 51 -5.85 -9.86 2.39
CA ILE A 51 -5.68 -10.93 1.41
C ILE A 51 -4.25 -11.49 1.49
N GLY A 52 -4.06 -12.71 1.03
CA GLY A 52 -2.75 -13.36 0.97
C GLY A 52 -2.77 -14.75 1.59
N VAL A 53 -1.64 -15.18 2.15
CA VAL A 53 -1.46 -16.56 2.63
C VAL A 53 -0.95 -16.60 4.06
N VAL A 54 -1.55 -17.47 4.86
CA VAL A 54 -1.13 -17.80 6.23
C VAL A 54 -0.83 -19.28 6.33
N SER A 55 0.17 -19.65 7.12
CA SER A 55 0.42 -21.03 7.50
C SER A 55 0.55 -21.19 9.01
N VAL A 56 -0.10 -22.22 9.54
CA VAL A 56 -0.07 -22.60 10.96
C VAL A 56 -0.12 -24.12 11.06
N ALA A 57 0.83 -24.73 11.76
CA ALA A 57 0.88 -26.18 11.98
C ALA A 57 0.70 -27.03 10.70
N GLY A 58 1.22 -26.57 9.56
CA GLY A 58 1.09 -27.24 8.26
C GLY A 58 -0.23 -27.00 7.51
N LEU A 59 -1.23 -26.40 8.16
CA LEU A 59 -2.42 -25.86 7.47
C LEU A 59 -2.02 -24.57 6.74
N GLN A 60 -2.54 -24.40 5.53
CA GLN A 60 -2.46 -23.15 4.79
C GLN A 60 -3.86 -22.56 4.64
N VAL A 61 -3.98 -21.27 4.92
CA VAL A 61 -5.17 -20.47 4.68
C VAL A 61 -4.83 -19.45 3.61
N VAL A 62 -5.59 -19.44 2.52
CA VAL A 62 -5.46 -18.47 1.43
C VAL A 62 -6.70 -17.59 1.47
N ILE A 63 -6.49 -16.28 1.53
CA ILE A 63 -7.55 -15.29 1.42
C ILE A 63 -7.39 -14.59 0.08
N GLU A 64 -8.27 -14.89 -0.86
CA GLU A 64 -8.24 -14.36 -2.21
C GLU A 64 -8.92 -12.97 -2.27
N PRO A 65 -8.39 -12.04 -3.08
CA PRO A 65 -9.07 -10.77 -3.32
C PRO A 65 -10.41 -10.97 -4.03
N LYS A 66 -11.31 -9.99 -3.87
CA LYS A 66 -12.51 -9.91 -4.72
C LYS A 66 -12.19 -9.59 -6.17
N ILE A 67 -11.12 -8.81 -6.40
CA ILE A 67 -10.66 -8.35 -7.71
C ILE A 67 -9.56 -9.25 -8.29
N ASP A 68 -9.39 -9.22 -9.60
CA ASP A 68 -8.31 -9.91 -10.29
C ASP A 68 -6.91 -9.48 -9.79
N ILE A 69 -5.95 -10.42 -9.77
CA ILE A 69 -4.60 -10.20 -9.26
C ILE A 69 -3.82 -9.17 -10.11
N ASN A 70 -4.04 -9.11 -11.44
CA ASN A 70 -3.43 -8.07 -12.26
C ASN A 70 -3.97 -6.68 -11.89
N ARG A 71 -5.27 -6.57 -11.59
CA ARG A 71 -5.87 -5.32 -11.10
C ARG A 71 -5.27 -4.93 -9.76
N LEU A 72 -5.17 -5.86 -8.83
CA LEU A 72 -4.52 -5.63 -7.55
C LEU A 72 -3.09 -5.09 -7.71
N VAL A 73 -2.27 -5.74 -8.55
CA VAL A 73 -0.89 -5.32 -8.80
C VAL A 73 -0.83 -3.96 -9.48
N PHE A 74 -1.74 -3.68 -10.41
CA PHE A 74 -1.88 -2.35 -11.01
C PHE A 74 -2.20 -1.28 -9.95
N LEU A 75 -3.15 -1.50 -9.05
CA LEU A 75 -3.52 -0.53 -7.99
C LEU A 75 -2.32 -0.24 -7.08
N MET A 76 -1.63 -1.28 -6.61
CA MET A 76 -0.44 -1.14 -5.77
C MET A 76 0.69 -0.40 -6.49
N GLY A 77 0.93 -0.77 -7.75
CA GLY A 77 1.95 -0.16 -8.59
C GLY A 77 1.67 1.31 -8.86
N TYR A 78 0.45 1.63 -9.27
CA TYR A 78 0.03 2.98 -9.61
C TYR A 78 0.13 3.92 -8.41
N ALA A 79 -0.26 3.48 -7.22
CA ALA A 79 -0.10 4.25 -5.97
C ALA A 79 1.37 4.64 -5.70
N ARG A 80 2.33 3.80 -6.11
CA ARG A 80 3.76 4.07 -5.93
C ARG A 80 4.34 4.92 -7.06
N ARG A 81 4.03 4.58 -8.32
CA ARG A 81 4.62 5.25 -9.49
C ARG A 81 3.65 5.29 -10.69
N PRO A 82 2.75 6.28 -10.75
CA PRO A 82 1.74 6.41 -11.80
C PRO A 82 2.31 6.32 -13.23
N ASP A 83 3.42 7.01 -13.50
CA ASP A 83 3.97 7.10 -14.86
C ASP A 83 4.43 5.75 -15.42
N PHE A 84 4.92 4.83 -14.58
CA PHE A 84 5.34 3.51 -15.02
C PHE A 84 4.15 2.55 -15.17
N TRP A 85 3.25 2.55 -14.18
CA TRP A 85 2.16 1.58 -14.10
C TRP A 85 0.97 1.91 -14.99
N ARG A 86 0.81 3.17 -15.42
CA ARG A 86 -0.21 3.57 -16.41
C ARG A 86 -0.12 2.77 -17.71
N GLU A 87 1.07 2.32 -18.10
CA GLU A 87 1.28 1.54 -19.31
C GLU A 87 1.07 0.02 -19.12
N ASP A 88 0.68 -0.43 -17.91
CA ASP A 88 0.38 -1.84 -17.60
C ASP A 88 1.47 -2.83 -18.05
N ARG A 89 2.73 -2.46 -17.84
CA ARG A 89 3.92 -3.19 -18.35
C ARG A 89 4.19 -4.52 -17.65
N VAL A 90 3.56 -4.77 -16.50
CA VAL A 90 3.78 -5.97 -15.68
C VAL A 90 2.49 -6.76 -15.64
N ARG A 91 2.50 -7.91 -16.33
CA ARG A 91 1.40 -8.86 -16.31
C ARG A 91 1.77 -10.10 -15.51
N LEU A 92 0.81 -10.54 -14.74
CA LEU A 92 0.83 -11.72 -13.90
C LEU A 92 -0.04 -12.80 -14.53
N ASP A 93 0.28 -14.04 -14.22
CA ASP A 93 -0.61 -15.15 -14.54
C ASP A 93 -1.86 -15.07 -13.66
N ALA A 94 -3.03 -14.97 -14.28
CA ALA A 94 -4.31 -14.80 -13.59
C ALA A 94 -4.80 -16.09 -12.92
N ASP A 95 -4.30 -17.25 -13.36
CA ASP A 95 -4.70 -18.56 -12.85
C ASP A 95 -3.90 -18.99 -11.59
N ALA A 96 -2.90 -18.20 -11.21
CA ALA A 96 -2.04 -18.46 -10.06
C ALA A 96 -2.49 -17.67 -8.81
N ASP A 97 -2.22 -18.22 -7.62
CA ASP A 97 -2.38 -17.45 -6.39
C ASP A 97 -1.41 -16.25 -6.34
N LEU A 98 -1.76 -15.22 -5.58
CA LEU A 98 -1.00 -13.96 -5.57
C LEU A 98 0.51 -14.14 -5.28
N PRO A 99 0.93 -14.92 -4.26
CA PRO A 99 2.36 -15.18 -4.04
C PRO A 99 3.06 -15.86 -5.22
N GLU A 100 2.43 -16.85 -5.83
CA GLU A 100 3.00 -17.57 -6.97
C GLU A 100 3.10 -16.66 -8.21
N ALA A 101 2.05 -15.90 -8.48
CA ALA A 101 2.00 -14.95 -9.58
C ALA A 101 3.08 -13.85 -9.44
N LEU A 102 3.25 -13.31 -8.22
CA LEU A 102 4.32 -12.35 -7.91
C LEU A 102 5.71 -12.99 -8.08
N ALA A 103 5.89 -14.22 -7.61
CA ALA A 103 7.17 -14.91 -7.69
C ALA A 103 7.59 -15.21 -9.14
N ASP A 104 6.66 -15.69 -9.97
CA ASP A 104 6.92 -15.93 -11.39
C ASP A 104 7.31 -14.64 -12.13
N ALA A 105 6.47 -13.61 -11.99
CA ALA A 105 6.72 -12.31 -12.61
C ALA A 105 8.06 -11.71 -12.15
N PHE A 106 8.37 -11.81 -10.85
CA PHE A 106 9.62 -11.31 -10.31
C PHE A 106 10.82 -12.08 -10.81
N VAL A 107 10.77 -13.42 -10.83
CA VAL A 107 11.86 -14.24 -11.37
C VAL A 107 12.14 -13.90 -12.83
N ARG A 108 11.08 -13.73 -13.65
CA ARG A 108 11.21 -13.36 -15.06
C ARG A 108 11.86 -11.98 -15.23
N LEU A 109 11.36 -10.97 -14.52
CA LEU A 109 11.85 -9.59 -14.65
C LEU A 109 13.26 -9.42 -14.08
N ALA A 110 13.55 -10.02 -12.92
CA ALA A 110 14.87 -9.97 -12.30
C ALA A 110 15.92 -10.67 -13.17
N LYS A 111 15.62 -11.85 -13.74
CA LYS A 111 16.52 -12.50 -14.69
C LYS A 111 16.88 -11.58 -15.85
N ARG A 112 15.88 -10.95 -16.47
CA ARG A 112 16.10 -9.99 -17.57
C ARG A 112 16.96 -8.79 -17.15
N ALA A 113 16.78 -8.28 -15.94
CA ALA A 113 17.59 -7.18 -15.41
C ALA A 113 19.07 -7.59 -15.20
N LEU A 114 19.30 -8.85 -14.78
CA LEU A 114 20.62 -9.40 -14.45
C LEU A 114 21.32 -10.11 -15.62
N GLU A 115 20.66 -10.28 -16.78
CA GLU A 115 21.21 -10.96 -17.97
C GLU A 115 22.57 -10.40 -18.42
N GLN A 116 22.78 -9.10 -18.25
CA GLN A 116 24.01 -8.39 -18.61
C GLN A 116 24.94 -8.16 -17.40
N GLY A 117 24.79 -8.97 -16.36
CA GLY A 117 25.51 -8.83 -15.09
C GLY A 117 24.89 -7.83 -14.12
N LEU A 118 25.42 -7.84 -12.88
CA LEU A 118 25.02 -6.91 -11.83
C LEU A 118 25.37 -5.48 -12.21
N LEU A 119 24.44 -4.57 -11.96
CA LEU A 119 24.71 -3.14 -12.07
C LEU A 119 25.73 -2.77 -10.99
N LYS A 120 26.75 -2.02 -11.38
CA LYS A 120 27.71 -1.42 -10.46
C LYS A 120 27.43 0.07 -10.36
N GLY A 121 27.60 0.62 -9.17
CA GLY A 121 27.45 2.05 -8.90
C GLY A 121 28.44 2.52 -7.86
N TYR A 122 28.52 3.84 -7.70
CA TYR A 122 29.36 4.46 -6.68
C TYR A 122 28.58 4.57 -5.37
N LEU A 123 29.13 4.01 -4.30
CA LEU A 123 28.64 4.16 -2.94
C LEU A 123 29.63 5.04 -2.16
N THR A 124 29.17 6.17 -1.64
CA THR A 124 29.98 7.02 -0.76
C THR A 124 30.04 6.40 0.63
N ILE A 125 31.24 5.99 1.04
CA ILE A 125 31.51 5.33 2.32
C ILE A 125 32.25 6.30 3.24
N ASP A 126 31.75 6.40 4.46
CA ASP A 126 32.36 7.08 5.58
C ASP A 126 33.05 6.03 6.46
N ASP A 127 34.37 6.07 6.58
CA ASP A 127 35.15 5.03 7.27
C ASP A 127 36.28 5.61 8.14
N THR A 128 36.85 4.79 9.00
CA THR A 128 38.01 5.07 9.84
C THR A 128 39.19 4.19 9.41
N LEU A 129 40.14 4.76 8.67
CA LEU A 129 41.24 4.00 8.08
C LEU A 129 42.61 4.46 8.59
N VAL A 130 43.58 3.55 8.61
CA VAL A 130 44.98 3.90 8.92
C VAL A 130 45.73 4.52 7.73
N VAL A 131 45.09 4.57 6.55
CA VAL A 131 45.61 5.13 5.30
C VAL A 131 44.63 6.17 4.74
N VAL A 132 45.15 7.11 3.96
CA VAL A 132 44.31 8.07 3.23
C VAL A 132 43.67 7.37 2.03
N ARG A 133 42.34 7.25 2.05
CA ARG A 133 41.52 6.83 0.90
C ARG A 133 40.44 7.87 0.68
N GLY A 134 40.40 8.48 -0.51
CA GLY A 134 39.47 9.58 -0.79
C GLY A 134 39.81 10.87 -0.03
N ARG A 135 38.81 11.50 0.59
CA ARG A 135 38.94 12.78 1.31
C ARG A 135 38.89 12.55 2.82
N VAL A 136 39.74 13.23 3.58
CA VAL A 136 39.66 13.22 5.05
C VAL A 136 38.45 14.06 5.47
N ARG A 137 37.72 13.61 6.47
CA ARG A 137 36.61 14.36 7.09
C ARG A 137 37.17 15.19 8.24
N GLU A 138 37.77 16.33 7.96
CA GLU A 138 38.58 17.08 8.94
C GLU A 138 37.78 17.48 10.18
N ALA A 139 36.52 17.90 9.99
CA ALA A 139 35.63 18.24 11.10
C ALA A 139 35.39 17.05 12.04
N ASP A 140 35.25 15.83 11.51
CA ASP A 140 35.05 14.62 12.30
C ASP A 140 36.35 14.14 12.93
N GLN A 141 37.48 14.29 12.23
CA GLN A 141 38.82 14.01 12.75
C GLN A 141 39.13 14.88 13.97
N LEU A 142 38.93 16.20 13.87
CA LEU A 142 39.18 17.10 15.00
C LEU A 142 38.24 16.80 16.17
N ARG A 143 36.95 16.56 15.90
CA ARG A 143 35.95 16.28 16.95
C ARG A 143 36.19 14.95 17.67
N ARG A 144 36.49 13.88 16.95
CA ARG A 144 36.58 12.52 17.51
C ARG A 144 37.98 12.13 17.94
N ARG A 145 39.01 12.74 17.35
CA ARG A 145 40.41 12.30 17.44
C ARG A 145 41.39 13.46 17.60
N TRP A 146 41.03 14.44 18.43
CA TRP A 146 41.90 15.57 18.73
C TRP A 146 43.30 15.12 19.17
N GLY A 147 44.34 15.58 18.47
CA GLY A 147 45.74 15.23 18.74
C GLY A 147 46.19 13.85 18.24
N ARG A 148 45.32 13.05 17.60
CA ARG A 148 45.69 11.77 16.97
C ARG A 148 45.63 11.89 15.44
N SER A 149 46.75 11.57 14.79
CA SER A 149 46.88 11.59 13.33
C SER A 149 46.36 10.33 12.64
N ILE A 150 46.23 9.21 13.36
CA ILE A 150 45.76 7.92 12.86
C ILE A 150 44.89 7.24 13.95
N PRO A 151 43.82 6.51 13.58
CA PRO A 151 43.26 6.40 12.23
C PRO A 151 42.55 7.70 11.80
N LEU A 152 42.39 7.84 10.49
CA LEU A 152 41.76 8.97 9.81
C LEU A 152 40.29 8.67 9.54
N GLU A 153 39.42 9.60 9.90
CA GLU A 153 38.03 9.62 9.41
C GLU A 153 38.06 10.05 7.94
N VAL A 154 37.70 9.17 7.02
CA VAL A 154 37.74 9.39 5.57
C VAL A 154 36.38 9.19 4.92
N ARG A 155 36.19 9.83 3.77
CA ARG A 155 35.05 9.66 2.87
C ARG A 155 35.56 9.35 1.47
N TYR A 156 35.11 8.24 0.89
CA TYR A 156 35.50 7.84 -0.45
C TYR A 156 34.34 7.17 -1.18
N ASP A 157 34.39 7.18 -2.52
CA ASP A 157 33.41 6.49 -3.35
C ASP A 157 33.94 5.11 -3.75
N GLU A 158 33.17 4.06 -3.47
CA GLU A 158 33.47 2.69 -3.86
C GLU A 158 32.62 2.27 -5.06
N PHE A 159 33.26 1.78 -6.11
CA PHE A 159 32.55 1.22 -7.26
C PHE A 159 32.21 -0.25 -7.00
N THR A 160 30.99 -0.49 -6.52
CA THR A 160 30.54 -1.78 -6.00
C THR A 160 29.25 -2.26 -6.65
N VAL A 161 28.97 -3.56 -6.52
CA VAL A 161 27.65 -4.14 -6.82
C VAL A 161 26.68 -4.00 -5.64
N ASP A 162 27.15 -3.62 -4.45
CA ASP A 162 26.33 -3.44 -3.26
C ASP A 162 25.62 -2.07 -3.28
N ILE A 163 24.76 -1.87 -4.27
CA ILE A 163 23.96 -0.66 -4.50
C ILE A 163 22.49 -0.91 -4.20
N ALA A 164 21.74 0.17 -3.95
CA ALA A 164 20.33 0.12 -3.58
C ALA A 164 19.47 -0.77 -4.50
N GLU A 165 19.69 -0.70 -5.81
CA GLU A 165 18.97 -1.53 -6.79
C GLU A 165 19.18 -3.04 -6.53
N ASN A 166 20.42 -3.48 -6.37
CA ASN A 166 20.72 -4.89 -6.15
C ASN A 166 20.28 -5.35 -4.76
N GLN A 167 20.41 -4.49 -3.74
CA GLN A 167 19.94 -4.75 -2.38
C GLN A 167 18.42 -4.97 -2.33
N LEU A 168 17.65 -4.19 -3.08
CA LEU A 168 16.20 -4.34 -3.19
C LEU A 168 15.81 -5.63 -3.92
N LEU A 169 16.52 -5.99 -5.00
CA LEU A 169 16.29 -7.27 -5.65
C LEU A 169 16.56 -8.44 -4.69
N LEU A 170 17.67 -8.40 -3.95
CA LEU A 170 18.01 -9.42 -2.96
C LEU A 170 16.95 -9.51 -1.86
N ALA A 171 16.50 -8.36 -1.33
CA ALA A 171 15.45 -8.31 -0.33
C ALA A 171 14.14 -8.97 -0.82
N ALA A 172 13.73 -8.69 -2.05
CA ALA A 172 12.54 -9.29 -2.65
C ALA A 172 12.72 -10.80 -2.88
N VAL A 173 13.91 -11.25 -3.31
CA VAL A 173 14.25 -12.68 -3.41
C VAL A 173 14.08 -13.38 -2.06
N GLU A 174 14.67 -12.83 -1.00
CA GLU A 174 14.62 -13.41 0.34
C GLU A 174 13.20 -13.41 0.93
N GLN A 175 12.42 -12.38 0.61
CA GLN A 175 11.03 -12.28 1.00
C GLN A 175 10.20 -13.40 0.36
N LEU A 176 10.27 -13.54 -0.97
CA LEU A 176 9.52 -14.58 -1.70
C LEU A 176 9.95 -16.01 -1.32
N LEU A 177 11.23 -16.23 -1.01
CA LEU A 177 11.69 -17.53 -0.51
C LEU A 177 11.07 -17.91 0.84
N ARG A 178 10.73 -16.93 1.67
CA ARG A 178 10.04 -17.13 2.95
C ARG A 178 8.53 -17.22 2.81
N THR A 179 7.96 -16.66 1.74
CA THR A 179 6.51 -16.69 1.51
C THR A 179 6.02 -18.13 1.30
N PRO A 180 4.96 -18.56 2.01
CA PRO A 180 4.30 -19.83 1.74
C PRO A 180 3.78 -19.90 0.31
N ARG A 181 3.55 -21.11 -0.21
CA ARG A 181 2.95 -21.37 -1.54
C ARG A 181 3.74 -20.96 -2.78
N VAL A 182 4.90 -20.31 -2.65
CA VAL A 182 5.80 -20.17 -3.79
C VAL A 182 6.26 -21.56 -4.26
N GLY A 183 5.86 -21.95 -5.47
CA GLY A 183 6.08 -23.27 -6.06
C GLY A 183 7.56 -23.64 -6.26
N VAL A 184 7.87 -24.93 -6.36
CA VAL A 184 9.25 -25.46 -6.44
C VAL A 184 10.04 -24.85 -7.60
N ARG A 185 9.41 -24.70 -8.77
CA ARG A 185 10.02 -24.08 -9.95
C ARG A 185 10.43 -22.63 -9.68
N HIS A 186 9.54 -21.84 -9.07
CA HIS A 186 9.79 -20.45 -8.72
C HIS A 186 10.88 -20.33 -7.65
N ARG A 187 10.86 -21.21 -6.63
CA ARG A 187 11.94 -21.31 -5.63
C ARG A 187 13.31 -21.57 -6.25
N ALA A 188 13.42 -22.47 -7.22
CA ALA A 188 14.67 -22.72 -7.92
C ALA A 188 15.15 -21.50 -8.75
N GLY A 189 14.22 -20.70 -9.28
CA GLY A 189 14.53 -19.41 -9.90
C GLY A 189 15.07 -18.39 -8.90
N LEU A 190 14.39 -18.24 -7.76
CA LEU A 190 14.76 -17.33 -6.69
C LEU A 190 16.11 -17.70 -6.05
N GLN A 191 16.40 -18.98 -5.85
CA GLN A 191 17.70 -19.44 -5.35
C GLN A 191 18.85 -19.10 -6.30
N ARG A 192 18.63 -19.21 -7.62
CA ARG A 192 19.62 -18.79 -8.63
C ARG A 192 19.87 -17.28 -8.58
N LEU A 193 18.81 -16.47 -8.45
CA LEU A 193 18.94 -15.02 -8.28
C LEU A 193 19.69 -14.68 -6.98
N ARG A 194 19.40 -15.39 -5.88
CA ARG A 194 20.11 -15.21 -4.61
C ARG A 194 21.60 -15.49 -4.75
N LEU A 195 21.98 -16.55 -5.48
CA LEU A 195 23.38 -16.87 -5.73
C LEU A 195 24.08 -15.82 -6.62
N GLN A 196 23.38 -15.28 -7.62
CA GLN A 196 23.91 -14.19 -8.46
C GLN A 196 24.13 -12.90 -7.66
N LEU A 197 23.40 -12.70 -6.57
CA LEU A 197 23.47 -11.54 -5.68
C LEU A 197 24.30 -11.83 -4.41
N ALA A 198 25.16 -12.85 -4.42
CA ALA A 198 25.89 -13.28 -3.21
C ALA A 198 26.83 -12.21 -2.64
N ASP A 199 27.36 -11.32 -3.49
CA ASP A 199 28.24 -10.20 -3.10
C ASP A 199 27.46 -8.92 -2.71
N VAL A 200 26.14 -9.02 -2.51
CA VAL A 200 25.25 -7.89 -2.17
C VAL A 200 24.76 -8.05 -0.74
N THR A 201 24.70 -6.96 0.01
CA THR A 201 24.25 -6.99 1.39
C THR A 201 22.73 -6.90 1.45
N ALA A 202 22.05 -7.89 2.02
CA ALA A 202 20.61 -7.82 2.22
C ALA A 202 20.26 -6.69 3.22
N PRO A 203 19.30 -5.80 2.91
CA PRO A 203 18.90 -4.76 3.83
C PRO A 203 18.26 -5.36 5.09
N PRO A 204 18.41 -4.71 6.27
CA PRO A 204 17.83 -5.22 7.51
C PRO A 204 16.32 -5.42 7.40
N ARG A 205 15.82 -6.53 7.95
CA ARG A 205 14.38 -6.80 7.98
C ARG A 205 13.65 -5.74 8.81
N GLY A 206 12.60 -5.17 8.23
CA GLY A 206 11.85 -4.08 8.87
C GLY A 206 12.63 -2.77 9.01
N GLY A 207 13.87 -2.72 8.50
CA GLY A 207 14.67 -1.50 8.44
C GLY A 207 14.23 -0.56 7.32
N VAL A 208 14.87 0.61 7.27
CA VAL A 208 14.67 1.56 6.17
C VAL A 208 15.12 0.91 4.87
N ARG A 209 14.23 0.86 3.89
CA ARG A 209 14.55 0.36 2.55
C ARG A 209 15.51 1.31 1.83
N PRO A 210 16.52 0.78 1.12
CA PRO A 210 17.34 1.61 0.24
C PRO A 210 16.48 2.36 -0.77
N SER A 211 16.77 3.63 -1.01
CA SER A 211 16.10 4.42 -2.05
C SER A 211 16.83 4.28 -3.38
N TRP A 212 16.09 4.13 -4.47
CA TRP A 212 16.62 4.15 -5.82
C TRP A 212 15.85 5.15 -6.68
N THR A 213 16.49 5.66 -7.73
CA THR A 213 15.84 6.57 -8.69
C THR A 213 16.03 6.03 -10.11
N PRO A 214 14.96 5.99 -10.91
CA PRO A 214 15.03 5.59 -12.32
C PRO A 214 16.01 6.48 -13.10
N SER A 215 16.89 5.86 -13.86
CA SER A 215 17.88 6.52 -14.69
C SER A 215 18.12 5.72 -15.96
N ARG A 216 18.86 6.31 -16.91
CA ARG A 216 19.29 5.58 -18.11
C ARG A 216 20.19 4.38 -17.77
N LEU A 217 20.95 4.46 -16.67
CA LEU A 217 21.90 3.42 -16.25
C LEU A 217 21.18 2.18 -15.70
N ASN A 218 20.09 2.38 -14.96
CA ASN A 218 19.32 1.29 -14.35
C ASN A 218 18.01 0.99 -15.13
N ALA A 219 17.84 1.51 -16.34
CA ALA A 219 16.62 1.35 -17.14
C ALA A 219 16.16 -0.11 -17.27
N ARG A 220 17.11 -1.06 -17.43
CA ARG A 220 16.80 -2.50 -17.49
C ARG A 220 16.34 -3.11 -16.16
N TYR A 221 16.70 -2.49 -15.04
CA TYR A 221 16.31 -2.91 -13.70
C TYR A 221 14.91 -2.41 -13.33
N VAL A 222 14.46 -1.30 -13.91
CA VAL A 222 13.23 -0.61 -13.50
C VAL A 222 12.04 -1.55 -13.33
N PRO A 223 11.66 -2.41 -14.30
CA PRO A 223 10.50 -3.31 -14.09
C PRO A 223 10.68 -4.28 -12.91
N ALA A 224 11.88 -4.81 -12.71
CA ALA A 224 12.18 -5.74 -11.62
C ALA A 224 12.18 -5.03 -10.26
N LEU A 225 12.72 -3.81 -10.19
CA LEU A 225 12.70 -2.98 -8.98
C LEU A 225 11.28 -2.54 -8.62
N GLU A 226 10.49 -2.18 -9.62
CA GLU A 226 9.09 -1.82 -9.41
C GLU A 226 8.30 -2.99 -8.80
N LEU A 227 8.51 -4.21 -9.30
CA LEU A 227 7.88 -5.40 -8.73
C LEU A 227 8.49 -5.80 -7.37
N ALA A 228 9.80 -5.63 -7.17
CA ALA A 228 10.46 -5.83 -5.88
C ALA A 228 9.82 -4.99 -4.78
N GLU A 229 9.52 -3.73 -5.07
CA GLU A 229 8.86 -2.84 -4.10
C GLU A 229 7.44 -3.30 -3.75
N LEU A 230 6.70 -3.89 -4.69
CA LEU A 230 5.38 -4.47 -4.42
C LEU A 230 5.48 -5.72 -3.55
N VAL A 231 6.44 -6.59 -3.84
CA VAL A 231 6.77 -7.76 -3.03
C VAL A 231 7.15 -7.35 -1.60
N LEU A 232 7.91 -6.27 -1.45
CA LEU A 232 8.34 -5.75 -0.15
C LEU A 232 7.26 -4.91 0.56
N ALA A 233 6.18 -4.53 -0.13
CA ALA A 233 5.03 -3.86 0.47
C ALA A 233 4.11 -4.83 1.22
N GLY A 234 4.13 -6.12 0.87
CA GLY A 234 3.38 -7.15 1.57
C GLY A 234 3.90 -7.33 3.00
N ARG A 235 2.98 -7.40 3.96
CA ARG A 235 3.32 -7.59 5.37
C ARG A 235 3.60 -9.05 5.64
N SER A 236 4.87 -9.36 5.89
CA SER A 236 5.25 -10.62 6.49
C SER A 236 5.23 -10.55 8.00
N PHE A 237 4.69 -11.58 8.63
CA PHE A 237 4.75 -11.74 10.07
C PHE A 237 5.01 -13.19 10.45
N GLU A 238 5.56 -13.36 11.64
CA GLU A 238 5.66 -14.63 12.34
C GLU A 238 5.27 -14.37 13.79
N GLN A 239 4.26 -15.07 14.29
CA GLN A 239 3.73 -14.92 15.63
C GLN A 239 3.63 -16.28 16.30
N ARG A 240 4.17 -16.38 17.52
CA ARG A 240 4.00 -17.57 18.36
C ARG A 240 2.73 -17.43 19.18
N VAL A 241 1.82 -18.41 19.06
CA VAL A 241 0.59 -18.51 19.85
C VAL A 241 0.58 -19.87 20.53
N GLY A 242 0.85 -19.87 21.84
CA GLY A 242 1.18 -21.11 22.57
C GLY A 242 2.40 -21.79 21.95
N ASP A 243 2.26 -23.07 21.61
CA ASP A 243 3.31 -23.87 20.96
C ASP A 243 3.32 -23.76 19.43
N LEU A 244 2.35 -23.05 18.85
CA LEU A 244 2.23 -22.91 17.40
C LEU A 244 2.91 -21.64 16.92
N VAL A 245 3.50 -21.73 15.72
CA VAL A 245 3.98 -20.58 14.98
C VAL A 245 3.04 -20.33 13.81
N VAL A 246 2.46 -19.14 13.77
CA VAL A 246 1.67 -18.63 12.66
C VAL A 246 2.56 -17.72 11.84
N SER A 247 2.66 -17.98 10.54
CA SER A 247 3.40 -17.13 9.61
C SER A 247 2.49 -16.72 8.46
N GLY A 248 2.70 -15.53 7.91
CA GLY A 248 1.88 -15.07 6.80
C GLY A 248 2.54 -14.01 5.94
N TYR A 249 1.96 -13.82 4.76
CA TYR A 249 2.28 -12.76 3.82
C TYR A 249 0.98 -12.17 3.32
N LEU A 250 0.67 -10.97 3.79
CA LEU A 250 -0.65 -10.36 3.67
C LEU A 250 -0.60 -8.95 3.09
N PHE A 251 -1.66 -8.57 2.39
CA PHE A 251 -1.91 -7.22 1.91
C PHE A 251 -3.22 -6.67 2.50
N ASN A 252 -3.24 -5.38 2.81
CA ASN A 252 -4.44 -4.70 3.28
C ASN A 252 -5.11 -4.00 2.10
N MET A 253 -6.32 -4.47 1.74
CA MET A 253 -7.02 -3.96 0.57
C MET A 253 -7.50 -2.52 0.75
N ALA A 254 -7.90 -2.11 1.95
CA ALA A 254 -8.26 -0.73 2.22
C ALA A 254 -7.08 0.22 2.00
N THR A 255 -5.88 -0.14 2.49
CA THR A 255 -4.66 0.65 2.25
C THR A 255 -4.29 0.72 0.78
N ILE A 256 -4.44 -0.38 0.02
CA ILE A 256 -4.14 -0.41 -1.41
C ILE A 256 -5.10 0.49 -2.18
N PHE A 257 -6.40 0.35 -1.91
CA PHE A 257 -7.44 1.14 -2.56
C PHE A 257 -7.29 2.63 -2.24
N GLU A 258 -7.11 2.99 -0.98
CA GLU A 258 -6.88 4.38 -0.55
C GLU A 258 -5.64 4.98 -1.23
N GLY A 259 -4.51 4.25 -1.20
CA GLY A 259 -3.28 4.68 -1.85
C GLY A 259 -3.45 4.90 -3.35
N PHE A 260 -4.20 4.02 -4.02
CA PHE A 260 -4.54 4.19 -5.43
C PHE A 260 -5.40 5.44 -5.67
N VAL A 261 -6.54 5.56 -4.98
CA VAL A 261 -7.51 6.64 -5.19
C VAL A 261 -6.86 8.00 -4.94
N THR A 262 -6.16 8.16 -3.81
CA THR A 262 -5.54 9.44 -3.42
C THR A 262 -4.44 9.87 -4.40
N VAL A 263 -3.65 8.93 -4.93
CA VAL A 263 -2.61 9.21 -5.92
C VAL A 263 -3.22 9.47 -7.31
N ALA A 264 -4.24 8.70 -7.71
CA ALA A 264 -4.96 8.92 -8.95
C ALA A 264 -5.67 10.29 -8.96
N LEU A 265 -6.29 10.67 -7.85
CA LEU A 265 -6.85 12.01 -7.67
C LEU A 265 -5.76 13.07 -7.75
N ARG A 266 -4.62 12.91 -7.07
CA ARG A 266 -3.50 13.86 -7.20
C ARG A 266 -3.09 14.08 -8.66
N GLU A 267 -2.97 13.00 -9.43
CA GLU A 267 -2.67 13.10 -10.87
C GLU A 267 -3.79 13.79 -11.65
N ALA A 268 -5.04 13.45 -11.37
CA ALA A 268 -6.22 14.03 -12.00
C ALA A 268 -6.44 15.51 -11.68
N PHE A 269 -5.99 15.97 -10.51
CA PHE A 269 -6.12 17.36 -10.07
C PHE A 269 -5.02 18.29 -10.63
N ARG A 270 -3.91 17.74 -11.16
CA ARG A 270 -2.79 18.54 -11.72
C ARG A 270 -3.24 19.61 -12.74
N PRO A 271 -4.14 19.34 -13.70
CA PRO A 271 -4.58 20.33 -14.69
C PRO A 271 -5.34 21.51 -14.08
N PHE A 272 -5.93 21.36 -12.90
CA PHE A 272 -6.66 22.43 -12.20
C PHE A 272 -5.74 23.30 -11.33
N GLY A 273 -4.44 23.02 -11.28
CA GLY A 273 -3.50 23.71 -10.41
C GLY A 273 -3.70 23.35 -8.93
N GLY A 274 -3.49 24.34 -8.05
CA GLY A 274 -3.62 24.14 -6.61
C GLY A 274 -2.59 23.17 -6.02
N ARG A 275 -2.89 22.64 -4.84
CA ARG A 275 -2.05 21.68 -4.10
C ARG A 275 -2.89 20.52 -3.57
N SER A 276 -2.55 19.31 -3.99
CA SER A 276 -3.06 18.08 -3.37
C SER A 276 -2.20 17.68 -2.17
N ARG A 277 -2.83 17.39 -1.04
CA ARG A 277 -2.22 16.78 0.14
C ARG A 277 -2.91 15.46 0.43
N LEU A 278 -2.12 14.39 0.50
CA LEU A 278 -2.60 13.08 0.92
C LEU A 278 -2.49 12.96 2.43
N GLN A 279 -3.40 12.21 3.05
CA GLN A 279 -3.35 11.88 4.46
C GLN A 279 -3.21 13.13 5.36
N TYR A 280 -4.03 14.15 5.07
CA TYR A 280 -3.96 15.50 5.61
C TYR A 280 -4.21 15.48 7.12
N ARG A 281 -3.24 15.92 7.94
CA ARG A 281 -3.40 15.91 9.41
C ARG A 281 -4.00 17.23 9.89
N THR A 282 -5.05 17.14 10.70
CA THR A 282 -5.67 18.27 11.41
C THR A 282 -6.41 17.74 12.65
N HIS A 283 -7.09 18.61 13.39
CA HIS A 283 -7.84 18.24 14.60
C HIS A 283 -9.30 18.65 14.46
N LEU A 284 -10.18 17.88 15.12
CA LEU A 284 -11.63 18.15 15.16
C LEU A 284 -11.98 19.30 16.11
N ASP A 285 -11.20 19.42 17.18
CA ASP A 285 -11.42 20.33 18.29
C ASP A 285 -10.33 21.41 18.36
N GLU A 286 -10.68 22.55 18.95
CA GLU A 286 -9.76 23.68 19.12
C GLU A 286 -8.59 23.37 20.07
N ALA A 287 -8.77 22.41 20.98
CA ALA A 287 -7.72 21.97 21.91
C ALA A 287 -6.73 20.98 21.27
N GLU A 288 -6.91 20.64 19.99
CA GLU A 288 -6.07 19.71 19.22
C GLU A 288 -5.94 18.32 19.86
N THR A 289 -6.99 17.85 20.55
CA THR A 289 -6.97 16.56 21.26
C THR A 289 -7.54 15.40 20.43
N VAL A 290 -8.36 15.71 19.42
CA VAL A 290 -9.05 14.74 18.58
C VAL A 290 -8.50 14.83 17.15
N PRO A 291 -7.47 14.04 16.80
CA PRO A 291 -6.89 14.09 15.47
C PRO A 291 -7.86 13.53 14.42
N VAL A 292 -7.95 14.21 13.28
CA VAL A 292 -8.65 13.75 12.09
C VAL A 292 -7.70 13.76 10.90
N ARG A 293 -7.90 12.82 9.97
CA ARG A 293 -6.98 12.62 8.87
C ARG A 293 -7.70 12.28 7.57
N PRO A 294 -8.21 13.27 6.83
CA PRO A 294 -8.75 13.04 5.49
C PRO A 294 -7.70 12.41 4.55
N ASP A 295 -8.14 11.46 3.73
CA ASP A 295 -7.25 10.73 2.82
C ASP A 295 -6.70 11.64 1.72
N PHE A 296 -7.52 12.57 1.22
CA PHE A 296 -7.13 13.54 0.21
C PHE A 296 -7.79 14.89 0.44
N VAL A 297 -6.98 15.95 0.41
CA VAL A 297 -7.44 17.35 0.37
C VAL A 297 -6.78 18.02 -0.81
N TRP A 298 -7.59 18.69 -1.64
CA TRP A 298 -7.07 19.62 -2.64
C TRP A 298 -7.39 21.05 -2.24
N SER A 299 -6.37 21.90 -2.32
CA SER A 299 -6.42 23.31 -1.93
C SER A 299 -6.14 24.21 -3.12
N ASP A 300 -6.89 25.30 -3.21
CA ASP A 300 -6.73 26.37 -4.20
C ASP A 300 -6.35 27.66 -3.46
N ALA A 301 -5.34 28.38 -3.95
CA ALA A 301 -4.79 29.56 -3.26
C ALA A 301 -4.50 29.36 -1.75
N GLY A 302 -4.19 28.12 -1.32
CA GLY A 302 -3.92 27.78 0.08
C GLY A 302 -5.14 27.41 0.93
N LEU A 303 -6.36 27.57 0.40
CA LEU A 303 -7.60 27.20 1.09
C LEU A 303 -8.04 25.80 0.66
N PRO A 304 -8.41 24.89 1.59
CA PRO A 304 -9.07 23.64 1.24
C PRO A 304 -10.32 23.90 0.40
N GLN A 305 -10.54 23.09 -0.64
CA GLN A 305 -11.69 23.22 -1.54
C GLN A 305 -12.37 21.90 -1.82
N VAL A 306 -11.62 20.80 -1.77
CA VAL A 306 -12.15 19.45 -1.95
C VAL A 306 -11.57 18.57 -0.85
N VAL A 307 -12.43 17.78 -0.22
CA VAL A 307 -12.05 16.70 0.68
C VAL A 307 -12.63 15.39 0.16
N VAL A 308 -11.77 14.38 0.10
CA VAL A 308 -12.13 13.02 -0.33
C VAL A 308 -11.65 12.01 0.69
N ASP A 309 -12.50 11.04 0.97
CA ASP A 309 -12.19 9.88 1.79
C ASP A 309 -12.50 8.60 0.98
N ALA A 310 -11.58 7.65 0.98
CA ALA A 310 -11.63 6.46 0.14
C ALA A 310 -11.90 5.21 0.99
N LYS A 311 -12.96 4.46 0.65
CA LYS A 311 -13.40 3.30 1.43
C LYS A 311 -13.54 2.05 0.58
N TYR A 312 -12.82 1.00 0.99
CA TYR A 312 -12.94 -0.35 0.46
C TYR A 312 -13.69 -1.19 1.50
N LYS A 313 -15.00 -1.44 1.34
CA LYS A 313 -15.80 -2.08 2.40
C LYS A 313 -16.54 -3.33 1.94
N ALA A 314 -16.02 -4.50 2.36
CA ALA A 314 -16.70 -5.79 2.22
C ALA A 314 -17.72 -6.10 3.33
N GLU A 315 -17.71 -5.40 4.46
CA GLU A 315 -18.63 -5.64 5.57
C GLU A 315 -19.11 -4.32 6.21
N LYS A 316 -20.38 -4.30 6.64
CA LYS A 316 -20.95 -3.28 7.52
C LYS A 316 -20.68 -3.73 8.96
N PRO A 317 -19.74 -3.12 9.70
CA PRO A 317 -19.47 -3.54 11.06
C PRO A 317 -20.76 -3.44 11.89
N SER A 318 -21.06 -4.50 12.65
CA SER A 318 -22.20 -4.58 13.55
C SER A 318 -22.12 -3.47 14.60
N GLY A 319 -22.83 -2.37 14.36
CA GLY A 319 -22.97 -1.24 15.29
C GLY A 319 -22.94 0.14 14.64
N PHE A 320 -22.15 0.34 13.57
CA PHE A 320 -22.00 1.66 12.91
C PHE A 320 -21.93 1.54 11.38
N PRO A 321 -23.05 1.18 10.70
CA PRO A 321 -23.08 0.97 9.26
C PRO A 321 -22.77 2.24 8.43
N GLN A 322 -22.69 3.41 9.05
CA GLN A 322 -22.53 4.74 8.41
C GLN A 322 -21.35 5.57 8.98
N ALA A 323 -20.37 4.90 9.60
CA ALA A 323 -19.25 5.58 10.28
C ALA A 323 -18.44 6.54 9.38
N ASP A 324 -18.36 6.22 8.08
CA ASP A 324 -17.75 7.03 7.03
C ASP A 324 -18.50 8.33 6.74
N LEU A 325 -19.84 8.31 6.77
CA LEU A 325 -20.62 9.54 6.64
C LEU A 325 -20.33 10.51 7.80
N TYR A 326 -20.25 10.00 9.03
CA TYR A 326 -19.90 10.81 10.21
C TYR A 326 -18.47 11.32 10.15
N GLN A 327 -17.53 10.49 9.70
CA GLN A 327 -16.13 10.85 9.51
C GLN A 327 -16.00 11.98 8.47
N LEU A 328 -16.66 11.86 7.32
CA LEU A 328 -16.60 12.88 6.29
C LEU A 328 -17.29 14.18 6.72
N LEU A 329 -18.40 14.10 7.46
CA LEU A 329 -19.03 15.27 8.06
C LEU A 329 -18.07 16.03 8.99
N ALA A 330 -17.33 15.30 9.83
CA ALA A 330 -16.29 15.89 10.68
C ALA A 330 -15.22 16.59 9.84
N TYR A 331 -14.79 15.99 8.73
CA TYR A 331 -13.81 16.60 7.82
C TYR A 331 -14.33 17.88 7.16
N CYS A 332 -15.57 17.86 6.66
CA CYS A 332 -16.22 19.04 6.11
C CYS A 332 -16.33 20.16 7.12
N THR A 333 -16.68 19.83 8.38
CA THR A 333 -16.80 20.80 9.47
C THR A 333 -15.47 21.48 9.76
N VAL A 334 -14.39 20.70 9.94
CA VAL A 334 -13.05 21.23 10.24
C VAL A 334 -12.47 22.04 9.09
N LEU A 335 -12.74 21.64 7.85
CA LEU A 335 -12.21 22.30 6.66
C LEU A 335 -13.11 23.43 6.14
N GLY A 336 -14.28 23.65 6.74
CA GLY A 336 -15.26 24.65 6.28
C GLY A 336 -15.82 24.35 4.88
N LEU A 337 -15.94 23.08 4.51
CA LEU A 337 -16.34 22.65 3.17
C LEU A 337 -17.84 22.28 3.13
N PRO A 338 -18.63 22.85 2.19
CA PRO A 338 -20.04 22.53 2.05
C PRO A 338 -20.28 21.17 1.38
N VAL A 339 -19.26 20.60 0.73
CA VAL A 339 -19.34 19.31 0.05
C VAL A 339 -18.15 18.44 0.45
N GLY A 340 -18.43 17.19 0.80
CA GLY A 340 -17.43 16.13 1.00
C GLY A 340 -17.70 14.96 0.05
N HIS A 341 -16.64 14.26 -0.35
CA HIS A 341 -16.75 13.17 -1.31
C HIS A 341 -16.27 11.85 -0.71
N LEU A 342 -17.11 10.82 -0.78
CA LEU A 342 -16.72 9.45 -0.48
C LEU A 342 -16.49 8.71 -1.78
N VAL A 343 -15.41 7.95 -1.87
CA VAL A 343 -15.12 7.11 -3.04
C VAL A 343 -15.09 5.66 -2.59
N TYR A 344 -16.07 4.88 -3.05
CA TYR A 344 -16.18 3.45 -2.78
C TYR A 344 -15.68 2.62 -3.96
N ALA A 345 -15.16 1.44 -3.68
CA ALA A 345 -15.07 0.40 -4.70
C ALA A 345 -16.49 -0.08 -5.08
N LYS A 346 -16.78 -0.20 -6.37
CA LYS A 346 -18.07 -0.67 -6.90
C LYS A 346 -18.37 -2.10 -6.44
N GLY A 347 -19.64 -2.39 -6.22
CA GLY A 347 -20.11 -3.67 -5.66
C GLY A 347 -20.32 -3.65 -4.15
N PHE A 348 -20.00 -2.53 -3.48
CA PHE A 348 -20.22 -2.34 -2.06
C PHE A 348 -21.31 -1.30 -1.74
N GLU A 349 -21.32 -0.19 -2.46
CA GLU A 349 -22.34 0.87 -2.36
C GLU A 349 -22.70 1.42 -3.74
N ASP A 350 -23.86 2.08 -3.84
CA ASP A 350 -24.26 2.82 -5.03
C ASP A 350 -23.82 4.29 -4.92
N ALA A 351 -23.68 4.96 -6.06
CA ALA A 351 -23.51 6.41 -6.07
C ALA A 351 -24.77 7.07 -5.46
N ARG A 352 -24.58 7.89 -4.43
CA ARG A 352 -25.66 8.49 -3.65
C ARG A 352 -25.26 9.86 -3.13
N GLU A 353 -26.25 10.66 -2.81
CA GLU A 353 -26.06 11.98 -2.23
C GLU A 353 -26.82 12.07 -0.90
N HIS A 354 -26.14 12.59 0.11
CA HIS A 354 -26.68 12.82 1.44
C HIS A 354 -26.59 14.30 1.78
N VAL A 355 -27.74 14.95 1.95
CA VAL A 355 -27.81 16.31 2.49
C VAL A 355 -27.90 16.22 4.00
N VAL A 356 -26.86 16.68 4.70
CA VAL A 356 -26.77 16.58 6.15
C VAL A 356 -27.67 17.64 6.79
N GLN A 357 -28.60 17.17 7.61
CA GLN A 357 -29.54 18.05 8.31
C GLN A 357 -28.79 19.04 9.21
N ASN A 358 -29.19 20.31 9.14
CA ASN A 358 -28.71 21.39 10.01
C ASN A 358 -27.19 21.66 9.98
N ALA A 359 -26.46 21.14 8.99
CA ALA A 359 -25.01 21.33 8.87
C ALA A 359 -24.60 22.16 7.64
N GLY A 360 -25.50 22.31 6.64
CA GLY A 360 -25.12 22.91 5.35
C GLY A 360 -24.09 22.09 4.57
N VAL A 361 -23.90 20.82 4.93
CA VAL A 361 -22.93 19.89 4.34
C VAL A 361 -23.65 18.87 3.47
N ARG A 362 -23.08 18.59 2.32
CA ARG A 362 -23.53 17.59 1.35
C ARG A 362 -22.44 16.54 1.18
N ILE A 363 -22.79 15.28 1.36
CA ILE A 363 -21.88 14.16 1.18
C ILE A 363 -22.26 13.46 -0.12
N VAL A 364 -21.32 13.40 -1.07
CA VAL A 364 -21.53 12.73 -2.36
C VAL A 364 -20.70 11.45 -2.38
N ALA A 365 -21.37 10.31 -2.40
CA ALA A 365 -20.78 9.00 -2.56
C ALA A 365 -20.62 8.65 -4.05
N HIS A 366 -19.39 8.32 -4.43
CA HIS A 366 -18.97 7.91 -5.76
C HIS A 366 -18.56 6.44 -5.73
N THR A 367 -18.62 5.77 -6.87
CA THR A 367 -18.20 4.37 -7.01
C THR A 367 -17.16 4.23 -8.12
N LEU A 368 -16.15 3.40 -7.87
CA LEU A 368 -15.09 3.06 -8.83
C LEU A 368 -15.10 1.58 -9.13
N ASP A 369 -15.24 1.24 -10.41
CA ASP A 369 -15.19 -0.14 -10.88
C ASP A 369 -13.73 -0.63 -10.96
N LEU A 370 -13.31 -1.41 -9.97
CA LEU A 370 -11.94 -1.91 -9.89
C LEU A 370 -11.64 -3.05 -10.88
N GLU A 371 -12.66 -3.65 -11.50
CA GLU A 371 -12.47 -4.67 -12.52
C GLU A 371 -12.25 -4.06 -13.91
N ALA A 372 -12.61 -2.79 -14.09
CA ALA A 372 -12.39 -2.05 -15.32
C ALA A 372 -10.91 -2.03 -15.73
N GLU A 373 -10.67 -1.92 -17.04
CA GLU A 373 -9.32 -1.78 -17.57
C GLU A 373 -8.60 -0.55 -16.97
N PRO A 374 -7.26 -0.61 -16.78
CA PRO A 374 -6.51 0.43 -16.08
C PRO A 374 -6.74 1.84 -16.61
N GLN A 375 -6.83 2.00 -17.94
CA GLN A 375 -7.07 3.29 -18.57
C GLN A 375 -8.49 3.81 -18.33
N ALA A 376 -9.49 2.93 -18.33
CA ALA A 376 -10.87 3.29 -18.03
C ALA A 376 -11.01 3.69 -16.55
N LEU A 377 -10.37 2.96 -15.64
CA LEU A 377 -10.37 3.29 -14.22
C LEU A 377 -9.67 4.64 -13.94
N ILE A 378 -8.52 4.91 -14.56
CA ILE A 378 -7.87 6.23 -14.49
C ILE A 378 -8.78 7.32 -15.07
N GLY A 379 -9.46 7.04 -16.19
CA GLY A 379 -10.45 7.93 -16.80
C GLY A 379 -11.57 8.30 -15.83
N ALA A 380 -12.16 7.30 -15.17
CA ALA A 380 -13.22 7.50 -14.18
C ALA A 380 -12.75 8.42 -13.03
N VAL A 381 -11.52 8.26 -12.54
CA VAL A 381 -10.97 9.16 -11.49
C VAL A 381 -10.79 10.60 -12.02
N ARG A 382 -10.44 10.79 -13.30
CA ARG A 382 -10.38 12.13 -13.91
C ARG A 382 -11.75 12.77 -14.01
N ASP A 383 -12.77 12.01 -14.41
CA ASP A 383 -14.14 12.49 -14.51
C ASP A 383 -14.67 12.87 -13.11
N LEU A 384 -14.36 12.07 -12.09
CA LEU A 384 -14.65 12.40 -10.69
C LEU A 384 -13.98 13.71 -10.25
N ALA A 385 -12.69 13.89 -10.53
CA ALA A 385 -11.98 15.12 -10.17
C ALA A 385 -12.58 16.35 -10.88
N ALA A 386 -12.94 16.23 -12.16
CA ALA A 386 -13.61 17.31 -12.90
C ALA A 386 -14.98 17.65 -12.30
N ALA A 387 -15.78 16.65 -11.94
CA ALA A 387 -17.07 16.84 -11.29
C ALA A 387 -16.93 17.51 -9.90
N MET A 388 -15.93 17.12 -9.11
CA MET A 388 -15.63 17.73 -7.80
C MET A 388 -15.28 19.22 -7.93
N VAL A 389 -14.49 19.59 -8.94
CA VAL A 389 -14.17 21.00 -9.23
C VAL A 389 -15.41 21.75 -9.71
N GLY A 390 -16.22 21.16 -10.59
CA GLY A 390 -17.46 21.74 -11.07
C GLY A 390 -18.45 22.07 -9.94
N ALA A 391 -18.62 21.13 -9.00
CA ALA A 391 -19.51 21.28 -7.85
C ALA A 391 -19.13 22.43 -6.88
N ARG A 392 -17.89 22.96 -6.95
CA ARG A 392 -17.48 24.18 -6.22
C ARG A 392 -18.27 25.41 -6.68
N SER A 393 -18.55 25.50 -7.98
CA SER A 393 -19.14 26.68 -8.62
C SER A 393 -20.60 26.88 -8.22
N ASP A 394 -21.33 25.78 -8.04
CA ASP A 394 -22.76 25.80 -7.73
C ASP A 394 -23.03 26.13 -6.25
N GLY A 395 -22.14 25.72 -5.34
CA GLY A 395 -22.26 26.00 -3.90
C GLY A 395 -22.08 27.48 -3.53
N LEU A 396 -21.35 28.25 -4.34
CA LEU A 396 -21.15 29.69 -4.15
C LEU A 396 -22.35 30.53 -4.63
N GLN A 397 -23.19 30.01 -5.54
CA GLN A 397 -24.37 30.73 -6.03
C GLN A 397 -25.60 30.58 -5.11
N GLY A 398 -25.65 29.55 -4.26
CA GLY A 398 -26.80 29.26 -3.38
C GLY A 398 -26.92 30.11 -2.11
N VAL A 399 -25.89 30.87 -1.71
CA VAL A 399 -25.89 31.67 -0.47
C VAL A 399 -26.27 33.14 -0.70
N GLY A 400 -26.45 33.55 -1.96
CA GLY A 400 -26.62 34.97 -2.35
C GLY A 400 -28.06 35.50 -2.49
N GLY A 401 -29.11 34.71 -2.26
CA GLY A 401 -30.47 35.10 -2.67
C GLY A 401 -31.58 34.70 -1.72
N SER A 402 -31.74 35.40 -0.60
CA SER A 402 -33.04 35.67 0.04
C SER A 402 -32.85 36.55 1.29
N ARG A 403 -32.79 37.86 1.07
CA ARG A 403 -33.18 38.87 2.08
C ARG A 403 -34.04 39.89 1.36
N THR A 404 -35.32 39.57 1.23
CA THR A 404 -36.35 40.55 0.89
C THR A 404 -37.35 40.64 2.04
N ALA A 405 -37.28 41.83 2.65
CA ALA A 405 -38.22 42.50 3.52
C ALA A 405 -39.63 41.91 3.68
N ALA A 406 -40.04 41.78 4.95
CA ALA A 406 -41.41 42.08 5.35
C ALA A 406 -41.36 42.87 6.67
N SER A 407 -41.40 44.19 6.54
CA SER A 407 -41.82 45.11 7.59
C SER A 407 -43.19 45.66 7.22
N ARG A 408 -44.23 45.24 7.94
CA ARG A 408 -45.33 46.04 8.50
C ARG A 408 -46.43 45.13 9.03
#